data_AF-A0A2I0T4X5-F1
#
_entry.id   AF-A0A2I0T4X5-F1
#
_cell.length_a   1.000
_cell.length_b   1.000
_cell.length_c   1.000
_cell.angle_alpha   90.00
_cell.angle_beta   90.00
_cell.angle_gamma   90.00
#
_symmetry.space_group_name_H-M   'P 1'
#
loop_
_entity.id
_entity.type
_entity.pdbx_description
1 polymer ?
#
loop_
_entity_poly.entity_id
_entity_poly.type
_entity_poly.pdbx_seq_one_letter_code
_entity_poly.pdbx_strand_id
1 'polypeptide(L)'
;MDRRFLPTRAKQLVALASFPGAGNTWARHLIELATGFYTGSYYFDGSLYNKEWPEFVANYAPWWATHTLDWLRYGKKVLVVHFEDLKRDLFVQLQRMVGLLGIAACEDRLLCVEGQKDGNFKRSGLRKLEYDPYTPEMRKMISGYIKTVDTALKLRNLSGVPDDYYPR
;
A
#
# COMPACT_ATOMS: atom_id res chain seq x y z
N MET A 1 -20.47 -12.41 -1.06
CA MET A 1 -20.76 -11.01 -1.42
C MET A 1 -20.60 -10.86 -2.92
N ASP A 2 -21.59 -10.29 -3.60
CA ASP A 2 -21.57 -10.07 -5.04
C ASP A 2 -20.67 -8.86 -5.39
N ARG A 3 -19.74 -9.04 -6.33
CA ARG A 3 -18.78 -8.00 -6.77
C ARG A 3 -19.02 -7.73 -8.24
N ARG A 4 -18.98 -6.47 -8.63
CA ARG A 4 -19.24 -6.04 -10.01
C ARG A 4 -18.11 -5.18 -10.53
N PHE A 5 -17.96 -5.12 -11.85
CA PHE A 5 -17.14 -4.07 -12.45
C PHE A 5 -17.84 -2.73 -12.36
N LEU A 6 -17.07 -1.64 -12.43
CA LEU A 6 -17.67 -0.32 -12.60
C LEU A 6 -18.48 -0.30 -13.91
N PRO A 7 -19.75 0.14 -13.88
CA PRO A 7 -20.63 0.11 -15.04
C PRO A 7 -20.17 1.07 -16.14
N THR A 8 -19.34 2.05 -15.80
CA THR A 8 -18.72 3.00 -16.73
C THR A 8 -17.23 3.13 -16.43
N ARG A 9 -16.43 3.44 -17.45
CA ARG A 9 -15.00 3.68 -17.28
C ARG A 9 -14.79 4.84 -16.30
N ALA A 10 -13.96 4.62 -15.28
CA ALA A 10 -13.62 5.66 -14.33
C ALA A 10 -13.00 6.87 -15.07
N LYS A 11 -13.54 8.07 -14.80
CA LYS A 11 -13.05 9.33 -15.41
C LYS A 11 -11.64 9.70 -14.93
N GLN A 12 -11.20 9.12 -13.82
CA GLN A 12 -9.89 9.35 -13.22
C GLN A 12 -9.26 8.02 -12.80
N LEU A 13 -7.99 7.83 -13.15
CA LEU A 13 -7.20 6.71 -12.67
C LEU A 13 -6.86 6.92 -11.20
N VAL A 14 -7.19 5.92 -10.38
CA VAL A 14 -6.79 5.85 -8.98
C VAL A 14 -5.88 4.65 -8.81
N ALA A 15 -4.73 4.85 -8.18
CA ALA A 15 -3.76 3.79 -7.92
C ALA A 15 -3.51 3.66 -6.42
N LEU A 16 -3.33 2.42 -5.96
CA LEU A 16 -2.70 2.12 -4.68
C LEU A 16 -1.22 1.87 -4.95
N ALA A 17 -0.36 2.79 -4.53
CA ALA A 17 1.09 2.65 -4.62
C ALA A 17 1.67 2.45 -3.23
N SER A 18 2.41 1.37 -3.00
CA SER A 18 3.10 1.15 -1.73
C SER A 18 4.29 0.20 -1.87
N PHE A 19 5.06 0.04 -0.79
CA PHE A 19 6.21 -0.84 -0.71
C PHE A 19 5.82 -2.34 -0.65
N PRO A 20 6.62 -3.27 -1.21
CA PRO A 20 6.40 -4.70 -1.02
C PRO A 20 6.29 -5.06 0.46
N GLY A 21 5.23 -5.78 0.84
CA GLY A 21 4.99 -6.17 2.23
C GLY A 21 4.14 -5.21 3.06
N ALA A 22 3.82 -4.01 2.57
CA ALA A 22 2.93 -3.05 3.24
C ALA A 22 1.42 -3.41 3.14
N GLY A 23 1.10 -4.69 2.94
CA GLY A 23 -0.27 -5.17 2.91
C GLY A 23 -1.07 -4.84 1.64
N ASN A 24 -0.43 -4.53 0.50
CA ASN A 24 -1.13 -4.19 -0.77
C ASN A 24 -2.28 -5.11 -1.14
N THR A 25 -2.04 -6.42 -1.12
CA THR A 25 -3.06 -7.42 -1.47
C THR A 25 -4.23 -7.38 -0.49
N TRP A 26 -3.96 -7.16 0.79
CA TRP A 26 -4.98 -7.05 1.83
C TRP A 26 -5.76 -5.73 1.71
N ALA A 27 -5.07 -4.60 1.56
CA ALA A 27 -5.70 -3.29 1.32
C ALA A 27 -6.58 -3.31 0.07
N ARG A 28 -6.11 -3.94 -1.02
CA ARG A 28 -6.89 -4.18 -2.23
C ARG A 28 -8.18 -4.96 -1.93
N HIS A 29 -8.05 -6.07 -1.20
CA HIS A 29 -9.20 -6.88 -0.81
C HIS A 29 -10.21 -6.09 0.05
N LEU A 30 -9.72 -5.29 1.01
CA LEU A 30 -10.55 -4.43 1.84
C LEU A 30 -11.32 -3.40 1.01
N ILE A 31 -10.70 -2.80 -0.01
CA ILE A 31 -11.37 -1.88 -0.95
C ILE A 31 -12.47 -2.61 -1.72
N GLU A 32 -12.20 -3.81 -2.24
CA GLU A 32 -13.21 -4.60 -2.96
C GLU A 32 -14.39 -4.97 -2.05
N LEU A 33 -14.11 -5.34 -0.79
CA LEU A 33 -15.15 -5.63 0.19
C LEU A 33 -15.95 -4.38 0.55
N ALA A 34 -15.31 -3.24 0.76
CA ALA A 34 -15.95 -1.99 1.17
C ALA A 34 -16.77 -1.36 0.04
N THR A 35 -16.33 -1.48 -1.21
CA THR A 35 -16.95 -0.79 -2.36
C THR A 35 -17.84 -1.70 -3.21
N GLY A 36 -17.53 -2.99 -3.26
CA GLY A 36 -18.18 -3.96 -4.15
C GLY A 36 -17.70 -3.91 -5.59
N PHE A 37 -16.63 -3.17 -5.86
CA PHE A 37 -16.00 -3.09 -7.16
C PHE A 37 -14.70 -3.87 -7.21
N TYR A 38 -14.47 -4.58 -8.31
CA TYR A 38 -13.19 -5.22 -8.55
C TYR A 38 -12.07 -4.20 -8.72
N THR A 39 -10.88 -4.56 -8.23
CA THR A 39 -9.66 -3.78 -8.37
C THR A 39 -8.62 -4.57 -9.17
N GLY A 40 -7.93 -3.89 -10.08
CA GLY A 40 -6.82 -4.49 -10.83
C GLY A 40 -5.50 -4.42 -10.05
N SER A 41 -4.51 -5.18 -10.51
CA SER A 41 -3.13 -5.09 -10.01
C SER A 41 -2.17 -4.96 -11.18
N TYR A 42 -1.39 -3.88 -11.21
CA TYR A 42 -0.32 -3.69 -12.19
C TYR A 42 1.01 -4.15 -11.57
N TYR A 43 1.23 -5.46 -11.54
CA TYR A 43 2.51 -6.04 -11.13
C TYR A 43 2.91 -7.11 -12.15
N PHE A 44 4.11 -6.98 -12.70
CA PHE A 44 4.72 -8.03 -13.50
C PHE A 44 5.65 -8.83 -12.58
N ASP A 45 5.10 -9.85 -11.93
CA ASP A 45 5.78 -10.65 -10.90
C ASP A 45 6.67 -11.77 -11.49
N GLY A 46 7.17 -11.58 -12.70
CA GLY A 46 8.09 -12.54 -13.35
C GLY A 46 9.53 -12.45 -12.83
N SER A 47 9.88 -11.38 -12.11
CA SER A 47 11.26 -11.10 -11.70
C SER A 47 11.60 -11.42 -10.24
N LEU A 48 10.60 -11.64 -9.37
CA LEU A 48 10.82 -12.06 -7.99
C LEU A 48 11.32 -13.51 -7.86
N TYR A 49 11.15 -14.31 -8.91
CA TYR A 49 11.61 -15.71 -8.93
C TYR A 49 12.99 -15.89 -9.58
N ASN A 50 13.49 -14.91 -10.34
CA ASN A 50 14.64 -15.09 -11.24
C ASN A 50 15.82 -14.11 -11.04
N LYS A 51 15.75 -13.19 -10.06
CA LYS A 51 16.85 -12.23 -9.79
C LYS A 51 17.52 -12.50 -8.45
N GLU A 52 18.83 -12.26 -8.36
CA GLU A 52 19.53 -12.29 -7.09
C GLU A 52 18.99 -11.18 -6.17
N TRP A 53 18.83 -11.49 -4.89
CA TRP A 53 18.24 -10.58 -3.88
C TRP A 53 18.85 -9.16 -3.86
N PRO A 54 20.17 -8.97 -3.99
CA PRO A 54 20.76 -7.63 -4.10
C PRO A 54 20.25 -6.81 -5.27
N GLU A 55 20.12 -7.42 -6.45
CA GLU A 55 19.60 -6.73 -7.64
C GLU A 55 18.13 -6.36 -7.47
N PHE A 56 17.34 -7.21 -6.82
CA PHE A 56 15.96 -6.90 -6.50
C PHE A 56 15.89 -5.62 -5.65
N VAL A 57 16.67 -5.54 -4.57
CA VAL A 57 16.68 -4.37 -3.68
C VAL A 57 17.14 -3.12 -4.44
N ALA A 58 18.23 -3.22 -5.21
CA ALA A 58 18.79 -2.11 -5.98
C ALA A 58 17.83 -1.54 -7.03
N ASN A 59 16.92 -2.35 -7.56
CA ASN A 59 15.92 -1.91 -8.54
C ASN A 59 14.63 -1.38 -7.87
N TYR A 60 14.11 -2.09 -6.87
CA TYR A 60 12.80 -1.78 -6.30
C TYR A 60 12.80 -0.60 -5.32
N ALA A 61 13.87 -0.42 -4.54
CA ALA A 61 13.97 0.70 -3.59
C ALA A 61 13.92 2.08 -4.29
N PRO A 62 14.75 2.38 -5.33
CA PRO A 62 14.62 3.63 -6.07
C PRO A 62 13.31 3.74 -6.82
N TRP A 63 12.83 2.65 -7.42
CA TRP A 63 11.56 2.64 -8.15
C TRP A 63 10.38 3.06 -7.26
N TRP A 64 10.31 2.52 -6.03
CA TRP A 64 9.31 2.92 -5.04
C TRP A 64 9.40 4.41 -4.69
N ALA A 65 10.61 4.91 -4.46
CA ALA A 65 10.82 6.31 -4.11
C ALA A 65 10.35 7.23 -5.25
N THR A 66 10.80 6.96 -6.48
CA THR A 66 10.41 7.73 -7.67
C THR A 66 8.90 7.68 -7.90
N HIS A 67 8.28 6.49 -7.83
CA HIS A 67 6.82 6.39 -7.97
C HIS A 67 6.07 7.21 -6.92
N THR A 68 6.51 7.14 -5.67
CA THR A 68 5.88 7.89 -4.58
C THR A 68 6.03 9.40 -4.82
N LEU A 69 7.23 9.86 -5.17
CA LEU A 69 7.50 11.27 -5.47
C LEU A 69 6.69 11.77 -6.68
N ASP A 70 6.56 10.96 -7.73
CA ASP A 70 5.77 11.31 -8.91
C ASP A 70 4.29 11.47 -8.57
N TRP A 71 3.71 10.56 -7.78
CA TRP A 71 2.34 10.72 -7.29
C TRP A 71 2.18 11.94 -6.39
N LEU A 72 3.20 12.27 -5.57
CA LEU A 72 3.19 13.49 -4.78
C LEU A 72 3.32 14.76 -5.64
N ARG A 73 4.00 14.68 -6.78
CA ARG A 73 4.20 15.84 -7.66
C ARG A 73 3.02 16.08 -8.61
N TYR A 74 2.52 15.01 -9.22
CA TYR A 74 1.55 15.09 -10.32
C TYR A 74 0.14 14.63 -9.92
N GLY A 75 0.00 13.95 -8.78
CA GLY A 75 -1.29 13.48 -8.29
C GLY A 75 -2.21 14.62 -7.86
N LYS A 76 -3.39 14.68 -8.49
CA LYS A 76 -4.42 15.70 -8.17
C LYS A 76 -5.03 15.53 -6.78
N LYS A 77 -5.33 14.29 -6.39
CA LYS A 77 -5.93 13.93 -5.09
C LYS A 77 -5.16 12.75 -4.52
N VAL A 78 -4.37 13.00 -3.48
CA VAL A 78 -3.49 12.00 -2.86
C VAL A 78 -3.94 11.77 -1.42
N LEU A 79 -4.10 10.49 -1.04
CA LEU A 79 -4.33 10.07 0.34
C LEU A 79 -3.17 9.17 0.75
N VAL A 80 -2.57 9.47 1.90
CA VAL A 80 -1.57 8.62 2.53
C VAL A 80 -2.27 7.77 3.58
N VAL A 81 -2.04 6.47 3.51
CA VAL A 81 -2.59 5.48 4.44
C VAL A 81 -1.45 4.61 4.92
N HIS A 82 -1.22 4.59 6.23
CA HIS A 82 -0.23 3.71 6.85
C HIS A 82 -0.85 2.37 7.18
N PHE A 83 -0.08 1.30 7.00
CA PHE A 83 -0.55 -0.06 7.24
C PHE A 83 -0.91 -0.30 8.72
N GLU A 84 -0.18 0.33 9.63
CA GLU A 84 -0.37 0.27 11.08
C GLU A 84 -1.68 0.95 11.47
N ASP A 85 -2.00 2.08 10.83
CA ASP A 85 -3.27 2.78 11.04
C ASP A 85 -4.44 1.92 10.55
N LEU A 86 -4.30 1.27 9.38
CA LEU A 86 -5.30 0.33 8.86
C LEU A 86 -5.55 -0.87 9.78
N LYS A 87 -4.51 -1.34 10.47
CA LYS A 87 -4.65 -2.40 11.48
C LYS A 87 -5.32 -1.91 12.76
N ARG A 88 -4.95 -0.71 13.20
CA ARG A 88 -5.39 -0.14 14.47
C ARG A 88 -6.84 0.32 14.42
N ASP A 89 -7.24 0.97 13.34
CA ASP A 89 -8.56 1.59 13.18
C ASP A 89 -9.06 1.38 11.74
N LEU A 90 -9.50 0.16 11.46
CA LEU A 90 -9.86 -0.26 10.11
C LEU A 90 -11.05 0.52 9.56
N PHE A 91 -12.08 0.74 10.38
CA PHE A 91 -13.30 1.42 9.96
C PHE A 91 -13.02 2.84 9.47
N VAL A 92 -12.35 3.65 10.28
CA VAL A 92 -12.05 5.05 9.94
C VAL A 92 -11.13 5.14 8.73
N GLN A 93 -10.11 4.28 8.64
CA GLN A 93 -9.20 4.28 7.50
C GLN A 93 -9.90 3.85 6.21
N LEU A 94 -10.77 2.83 6.25
CA LEU A 94 -11.58 2.44 5.10
C LEU A 94 -12.52 3.54 4.65
N GLN A 95 -13.17 4.23 5.58
CA GLN A 95 -14.04 5.36 5.25
C GLN A 95 -13.26 6.47 4.53
N ARG A 96 -12.05 6.81 4.98
CA ARG A 96 -11.17 7.76 4.29
C ARG A 96 -10.81 7.29 2.87
N MET A 97 -10.48 6.01 2.71
CA MET A 97 -10.14 5.43 1.41
C MET A 97 -11.32 5.44 0.44
N VAL A 98 -12.52 5.06 0.89
CA VAL A 98 -13.74 5.06 0.07
C VAL A 98 -14.17 6.49 -0.28
N GLY A 99 -14.03 7.43 0.66
CA GLY A 99 -14.26 8.86 0.42
C GLY A 99 -13.29 9.48 -0.60
N LEU A 100 -12.04 9.00 -0.67
CA LEU A 100 -11.12 9.38 -1.75
C LEU A 100 -11.68 9.02 -3.12
N LEU A 101 -12.22 7.79 -3.24
CA LEU A 101 -12.79 7.24 -4.47
C LEU A 101 -14.09 7.91 -4.92
N GLY A 102 -14.71 8.73 -4.07
CA GLY A 102 -15.99 9.38 -4.36
C GLY A 102 -17.16 8.39 -4.40
N ILE A 103 -17.00 7.23 -3.75
CA ILE A 103 -18.06 6.24 -3.58
C ILE A 103 -18.70 6.52 -2.22
N ALA A 104 -20.03 6.54 -2.14
CA ALA A 104 -20.70 6.66 -0.86
C ALA A 104 -20.38 5.42 -0.01
N ALA A 105 -19.72 5.62 1.13
CA ALA A 105 -19.46 4.55 2.08
C ALA A 105 -20.80 4.13 2.71
N CYS A 106 -21.21 2.89 2.47
CA CYS A 106 -22.33 2.29 3.20
C CYS A 106 -21.80 1.81 4.56
N GLU A 107 -22.27 2.40 5.66
CA GLU A 107 -21.80 2.10 7.01
C GLU A 107 -21.96 0.61 7.36
N ASP A 108 -23.12 0.02 7.08
CA ASP A 108 -23.39 -1.42 7.29
C ASP A 108 -22.35 -2.30 6.57
N ARG A 109 -21.94 -1.87 5.37
CA ARG A 109 -20.96 -2.59 4.57
C ARG A 109 -19.56 -2.46 5.17
N LEU A 110 -19.18 -1.27 5.65
CA LEU A 110 -17.90 -1.05 6.34
C LEU A 110 -17.82 -1.86 7.65
N LEU A 111 -18.89 -1.90 8.44
CA LEU A 111 -19.00 -2.72 9.65
C LEU A 111 -18.85 -4.22 9.32
N CYS A 112 -19.45 -4.66 8.21
CA CYS A 112 -19.31 -6.04 7.75
C CYS A 112 -17.85 -6.37 7.36
N VAL A 113 -17.15 -5.44 6.68
CA VAL A 113 -15.71 -5.61 6.36
C VAL A 113 -14.88 -5.72 7.63
N GLU A 114 -15.17 -4.90 8.64
CA GLU A 114 -14.46 -4.95 9.91
C GLU A 114 -14.63 -6.30 10.63
N GLY A 115 -15.85 -6.85 10.62
CA GLY A 115 -16.14 -8.19 11.15
C GLY A 115 -15.47 -9.34 10.38
N GLN A 116 -15.09 -9.13 9.12
CA GLN A 116 -14.47 -10.16 8.25
C GLN A 116 -13.03 -9.83 7.84
N LYS A 117 -12.38 -8.88 8.53
CA LYS A 117 -11.10 -8.26 8.13
C LYS A 117 -9.94 -9.23 7.92
N ASP A 118 -9.96 -10.37 8.62
CA ASP A 118 -8.84 -11.30 8.66
C ASP A 118 -8.74 -12.22 7.43
N GLY A 119 -9.87 -12.49 6.73
CA GLY A 119 -9.96 -13.22 5.46
C GLY A 119 -9.00 -14.42 5.29
N ASN A 120 -8.63 -14.71 4.03
CA ASN A 120 -7.63 -15.74 3.65
C ASN A 120 -6.27 -15.14 3.27
N PHE A 121 -6.05 -13.84 3.48
CA PHE A 121 -4.88 -13.13 2.95
C PHE A 121 -3.69 -13.08 3.92
N LYS A 122 -3.76 -13.80 5.04
CA LYS A 122 -2.61 -14.00 5.93
C LYS A 122 -1.63 -14.94 5.25
N ARG A 123 -0.41 -14.46 4.97
CA ARG A 123 0.69 -15.36 4.58
C ARG A 123 0.90 -16.34 5.73
N SER A 124 1.02 -17.64 5.44
CA SER A 124 1.37 -18.63 6.45
C SER A 124 2.65 -18.16 7.16
N GLY A 125 2.63 -18.09 8.49
CA GLY A 125 3.77 -17.66 9.30
C GLY A 125 5.00 -18.58 9.21
N LEU A 126 4.89 -19.67 8.44
CA LEU A 126 5.89 -20.71 8.24
C LEU A 126 7.17 -20.25 7.53
N ARG A 127 7.26 -19.01 7.06
CA ARG A 127 8.45 -18.43 6.40
C ARG A 127 8.85 -17.08 6.97
N LYS A 128 8.83 -16.94 8.30
CA LYS A 128 9.48 -15.79 8.94
C LYS A 128 10.99 -16.06 8.87
N LEU A 129 11.73 -15.26 8.11
CA LEU A 129 13.18 -15.35 8.07
C LEU A 129 13.70 -15.08 9.49
N GLU A 130 14.52 -15.99 10.02
CA GLU A 130 15.17 -15.83 11.33
C GLU A 130 16.33 -14.83 11.28
N TYR A 131 16.80 -14.51 10.07
CA TYR A 131 17.87 -13.57 9.82
C TYR A 131 17.35 -12.35 9.05
N ASP A 132 18.06 -11.23 9.18
CA ASP A 132 17.83 -10.05 8.38
C ASP A 132 18.40 -10.25 6.96
N PRO A 133 17.57 -10.23 5.90
CA PRO A 133 18.07 -10.42 4.55
C PRO A 133 18.81 -9.19 3.99
N TYR A 134 18.76 -8.03 4.65
CA TYR A 134 19.36 -6.80 4.14
C TYR A 134 20.79 -6.59 4.66
N THR A 135 21.72 -6.31 3.75
CA THR A 135 23.07 -5.87 4.16
C THR A 135 23.05 -4.44 4.70
N PRO A 136 24.06 -4.00 5.47
CA PRO A 136 24.17 -2.62 5.94
C PRO A 136 24.12 -1.59 4.81
N GLU A 137 24.70 -1.90 3.66
CA GLU A 137 24.71 -1.04 2.46
C GLU A 137 23.30 -0.90 1.88
N MET A 138 22.55 -2.01 1.80
CA MET A 138 21.15 -2.00 1.37
C MET A 138 20.29 -1.17 2.33
N ARG A 139 20.47 -1.35 3.64
CA ARG A 139 19.77 -0.57 4.67
C ARG A 139 20.04 0.92 4.53
N LYS A 140 21.30 1.29 4.33
CA LYS A 140 21.70 2.70 4.15
C LYS A 140 21.05 3.30 2.90
N MET A 141 21.03 2.57 1.79
CA MET A 141 20.38 2.99 0.55
C MET A 141 18.87 3.16 0.74
N ILE A 142 18.19 2.14 1.29
CA ILE A 142 16.74 2.16 1.56
C ILE A 142 16.40 3.34 2.48
N SER A 143 17.17 3.54 3.56
CA SER A 143 16.97 4.65 4.50
C SER A 143 17.09 6.01 3.82
N GLY A 144 18.01 6.17 2.87
CA GLY A 144 18.15 7.39 2.07
C GLY A 144 16.88 7.70 1.27
N TYR A 145 16.29 6.68 0.66
CA TYR A 145 15.01 6.82 -0.06
C TYR A 145 13.85 7.10 0.88
N ILE A 146 13.76 6.43 2.03
CA ILE A 146 12.73 6.68 3.04
C ILE A 146 12.77 8.15 3.50
N LYS A 147 13.95 8.68 3.85
CA LYS A 147 14.10 10.09 4.26
C LYS A 147 13.66 11.06 3.17
N THR A 148 14.01 10.76 1.92
CA THR A 148 13.62 11.58 0.76
C THR A 148 12.09 11.63 0.63
N VAL A 149 11.42 10.48 0.71
CA VAL A 149 9.96 10.38 0.62
C VAL A 149 9.29 11.06 1.82
N ASP A 150 9.77 10.81 3.04
CA ASP A 150 9.26 11.43 4.27
C ASP A 150 9.32 12.96 4.21
N THR A 151 10.44 13.50 3.75
CA THR A 151 10.60 14.95 3.55
C THR A 151 9.58 15.48 2.54
N ALA A 152 9.39 14.80 1.41
CA ALA A 152 8.41 15.20 0.40
C ALA A 152 6.96 15.14 0.90
N LEU A 153 6.63 14.14 1.73
CA LEU A 153 5.32 14.02 2.37
C LEU A 153 5.07 15.20 3.32
N LYS A 154 6.03 15.48 4.21
CA LYS A 154 5.96 16.57 5.18
C LYS A 154 5.86 17.94 4.50
N LEU A 155 6.57 18.17 3.39
CA LEU A 155 6.47 19.39 2.60
C LEU A 155 5.07 19.63 2.01
N ARG A 156 4.25 18.58 1.86
CA ARG A 156 2.85 18.68 1.42
C ARG A 156 1.85 18.63 2.57
N ASN A 157 2.30 18.77 3.83
CA ASN A 157 1.49 18.60 5.04
C ASN A 157 0.78 17.24 5.10
N LEU A 158 1.38 16.20 4.51
CA LEU A 158 0.91 14.82 4.63
C LEU A 158 1.61 14.15 5.80
N SER A 159 0.99 13.09 6.34
CA SER A 159 1.64 12.24 7.33
C SER A 159 2.93 11.67 6.75
N GLY A 160 4.06 11.92 7.42
CA GLY A 160 5.36 11.37 7.08
C GLY A 160 5.42 9.85 7.22
N VAL A 161 6.59 9.28 6.94
CA VAL A 161 6.84 7.84 7.11
C VAL A 161 7.04 7.53 8.60
N PRO A 162 6.30 6.58 9.20
CA PRO A 162 6.47 6.16 10.59
C PRO A 162 7.91 5.82 10.95
N ASP A 163 8.33 6.19 12.16
CA ASP A 163 9.70 5.99 12.63
C ASP A 163 10.08 4.50 12.71
N ASP A 164 9.09 3.65 12.94
CA ASP A 164 9.20 2.19 13.03
C ASP A 164 9.68 1.54 11.72
N TYR A 165 9.60 2.28 10.60
CA TYR A 165 10.08 1.85 9.29
C TYR A 165 11.54 2.17 9.01
N TYR A 166 12.20 2.99 9.85
CA TYR A 166 13.64 3.13 9.75
C TYR A 166 14.32 1.86 10.26
N PRO A 167 15.21 1.24 9.47
CA PRO A 167 16.00 0.12 9.95
C PRO A 167 16.79 0.56 11.19
N ARG A 168 16.51 -0.07 12.34
CA ARG A 168 17.35 0.02 13.55
C ARG A 168 18.73 -0.55 13.28
#